data_AF-A0A7S8EHQ9-F1
#
_entry.id   AF-A0A7S8EHQ9-F1
#
_cell.length_a   1.000
_cell.length_b   1.000
_cell.length_c   1.000
_cell.angle_alpha   90.00
_cell.angle_beta   90.00
_cell.angle_gamma   90.00
#
_symmetry.space_group_name_H-M   'P 1'
#
loop_
_entity.id
_entity.type
_entity.pdbx_description
1 polymer ?
#
loop_
_entity_poly.entity_id
_entity_poly.type
_entity_poly.pdbx_seq_one_letter_code
_entity_poly.pdbx_strand_id
1 'polypeptide(L)'
;MKNTDIQRLLAAAGYYQGKVDGDLGTISKAAIEKVLSGHASECVSSAGDWSPERRAVGAAQIVLKHAGFEVGRIDGYDGNLTTGALLEWGTLKTTGTALVLDRRQTGPLPRAADKFPTQAGCVEFYGNPGPDVASQLVMVEFPYEMRIDYDRSQKSTRAQLHMKCAGSAMAALVEIHRAYGIGELRRLGLDLNAGTYNHRRMRGGTAWSMHAYGCAWDFNAKPNGLTARCPDALFCGPEYKKFFDIWEAHGWVSLGRAIGRDWMHVQAARI
;
A
#
# COMPACT_ATOMS: atom_id res chain seq x y z
N MET A 1 3.88 -7.64 9.25
CA MET A 1 3.14 -8.03 10.45
C MET A 1 4.02 -8.97 11.25
N LYS A 2 4.16 -8.74 12.55
CA LYS A 2 4.90 -9.61 13.46
C LYS A 2 3.95 -10.64 14.06
N ASN A 3 4.47 -11.80 14.48
CA ASN A 3 3.66 -12.81 15.16
C ASN A 3 2.98 -12.28 16.43
N THR A 4 3.63 -11.35 17.14
CA THR A 4 3.05 -10.68 18.31
C THR A 4 1.83 -9.83 17.94
N ASP A 5 1.80 -9.22 16.76
CA ASP A 5 0.63 -8.48 16.26
C ASP A 5 -0.56 -9.43 16.06
N ILE A 6 -0.30 -10.62 15.50
CA ILE A 6 -1.31 -11.66 15.27
C ILE A 6 -1.88 -12.16 16.60
N GLN A 7 -1.03 -12.49 17.58
CA GLN A 7 -1.48 -12.90 18.92
C GLN A 7 -2.32 -11.81 19.60
N ARG A 8 -1.92 -10.53 19.49
CA ARG A 8 -2.68 -9.40 20.05
C ARG A 8 -4.06 -9.25 19.41
N LEU A 9 -4.14 -9.40 18.09
CA LEU A 9 -5.41 -9.36 17.37
C LEU A 9 -6.32 -10.51 17.81
N LEU A 10 -5.82 -11.74 17.80
CA LEU A 10 -6.59 -12.92 18.21
C LEU A 10 -7.06 -12.80 19.67
N ALA A 11 -6.22 -12.25 20.56
CA ALA A 11 -6.59 -12.02 21.96
C ALA A 11 -7.69 -10.97 22.08
N ALA A 12 -7.54 -9.84 21.38
CA ALA A 12 -8.54 -8.77 21.41
C ALA A 12 -9.90 -9.18 20.83
N ALA A 13 -9.92 -10.17 19.94
CA ALA A 13 -11.14 -10.78 19.41
C ALA A 13 -11.63 -11.99 20.23
N GLY A 14 -10.97 -12.33 21.35
CA GLY A 14 -11.39 -13.41 22.24
C GLY A 14 -11.06 -14.83 21.77
N TYR A 15 -10.29 -14.98 20.69
CA TYR A 15 -9.88 -16.29 20.16
C TYR A 15 -8.63 -16.86 20.82
N TYR A 16 -7.82 -16.02 21.49
CA TYR A 16 -6.53 -16.40 22.06
C TYR A 16 -6.38 -15.95 23.51
N GLN A 17 -5.94 -16.88 24.38
CA GLN A 17 -5.75 -16.64 25.83
C GLN A 17 -4.31 -16.94 26.28
N GLY A 18 -3.39 -17.16 25.33
CA GLY A 18 -1.99 -17.44 25.61
C GLY A 18 -1.16 -16.16 25.79
N LYS A 19 0.16 -16.34 25.96
CA LYS A 19 1.11 -15.22 26.08
C LYS A 19 1.38 -14.58 24.72
N VAL A 20 1.49 -13.26 24.68
CA VAL A 20 1.94 -12.54 23.49
C VAL A 20 3.47 -12.53 23.48
N ASP A 21 4.08 -13.59 22.94
CA ASP A 21 5.52 -13.85 22.93
C ASP A 21 6.13 -13.94 21.51
N GLY A 22 5.30 -13.92 20.47
CA GLY A 22 5.70 -14.07 19.08
C GLY A 22 5.89 -15.52 18.62
N ASP A 23 5.71 -16.50 19.50
CA ASP A 23 5.67 -17.91 19.12
C ASP A 23 4.24 -18.31 18.73
N LEU A 24 4.06 -18.65 17.45
CA LEU A 24 2.79 -19.19 16.96
C LEU A 24 2.69 -20.69 17.29
N GLY A 25 2.80 -21.03 18.58
CA GLY A 25 2.65 -22.39 19.10
C GLY A 25 1.22 -22.94 19.03
N THR A 26 0.98 -24.06 19.69
CA THR A 26 -0.29 -24.83 19.58
C THR A 26 -1.54 -23.99 19.86
N ILE A 27 -1.52 -23.14 20.90
CA ILE A 27 -2.68 -22.29 21.25
C ILE A 27 -2.94 -21.25 20.15
N SER A 28 -1.88 -20.64 19.62
CA SER A 28 -1.98 -19.66 18.54
C SER A 28 -2.52 -20.31 17.26
N LYS A 29 -2.01 -21.50 16.90
CA LYS A 29 -2.46 -22.28 15.74
C LYS A 29 -3.93 -22.67 15.85
N ALA A 30 -4.38 -23.11 17.03
CA ALA A 30 -5.80 -23.43 17.27
C ALA A 30 -6.70 -22.19 17.14
N ALA A 31 -6.27 -21.04 17.64
CA ALA A 31 -6.99 -19.78 17.49
C ALA A 31 -7.08 -19.34 16.02
N ILE A 32 -5.97 -19.41 15.28
CA ILE A 32 -5.91 -19.13 13.83
C ILE A 32 -6.90 -20.02 13.08
N GLU A 33 -6.89 -21.33 13.35
CA GLU A 33 -7.79 -22.28 12.69
C GLU A 33 -9.25 -22.01 13.01
N LYS A 34 -9.56 -21.69 14.26
CA LYS A 34 -10.93 -21.33 14.67
C LYS A 34 -11.44 -20.09 13.94
N VAL A 35 -10.60 -19.08 13.74
CA VAL A 35 -10.96 -17.87 12.98
C VAL A 35 -11.20 -18.20 11.51
N LEU A 36 -10.26 -18.91 10.88
CA LEU A 36 -10.33 -19.24 9.45
C LEU A 36 -11.52 -20.14 9.11
N SER A 37 -11.72 -21.22 9.88
CA SER A 37 -12.85 -22.14 9.68
C SER A 37 -14.20 -21.47 9.90
N GLY A 38 -14.31 -20.59 10.91
CA GLY A 38 -15.53 -19.83 11.18
C GLY A 38 -15.91 -18.81 10.11
N HIS A 39 -14.94 -18.39 9.27
CA HIS A 39 -15.13 -17.36 8.25
C HIS A 39 -14.60 -17.82 6.88
N ALA A 40 -14.68 -19.13 6.59
CA ALA A 40 -14.09 -19.72 5.39
C ALA A 40 -14.65 -19.11 4.09
N SER A 41 -15.93 -18.71 4.08
CA SER A 41 -16.58 -18.07 2.93
C SER A 41 -16.06 -16.66 2.61
N GLU A 42 -15.35 -16.02 3.55
CA GLU A 42 -14.75 -14.70 3.33
C GLU A 42 -13.35 -14.78 2.68
N CYS A 43 -12.73 -15.96 2.73
CA CYS A 43 -11.39 -16.20 2.19
C CYS A 43 -11.43 -16.28 0.66
N VAL A 44 -10.40 -15.75 -0.01
CA VAL A 44 -10.32 -15.78 -1.48
C VAL A 44 -10.11 -17.18 -2.07
N SER A 45 -9.62 -18.11 -1.25
CA SER A 45 -9.47 -19.52 -1.56
C SER A 45 -9.50 -20.31 -0.25
N SER A 46 -9.48 -21.65 -0.34
CA SER A 46 -9.40 -22.51 0.84
C SER A 46 -8.14 -22.18 1.65
N ALA A 47 -8.33 -21.77 2.91
CA ALA A 47 -7.23 -21.46 3.81
C ALA A 47 -6.39 -22.70 4.19
N GLY A 48 -6.90 -23.91 3.93
CA GLY A 48 -6.15 -25.15 4.08
C GLY A 48 -4.95 -25.25 3.12
N ASP A 49 -5.01 -24.59 1.97
CA ASP A 49 -3.95 -24.59 0.95
C ASP A 49 -2.87 -23.54 1.23
N TRP A 50 -3.08 -22.69 2.24
CA TRP A 50 -2.16 -21.63 2.59
C TRP A 50 -1.04 -22.14 3.49
N SER A 51 0.17 -21.56 3.34
CA SER A 51 1.26 -21.80 4.30
C SER A 51 0.86 -21.38 5.71
N PRO A 52 1.53 -21.89 6.76
CA PRO A 52 1.26 -21.46 8.14
C PRO A 52 1.29 -19.93 8.33
N GLU A 53 2.21 -19.24 7.65
CA GLU A 53 2.35 -17.79 7.69
C GLU A 53 1.16 -17.09 7.02
N ARG A 54 0.75 -17.55 5.83
CA ARG A 54 -0.44 -17.00 5.15
C ARG A 54 -1.72 -17.23 5.96
N ARG A 55 -1.85 -18.39 6.62
CA ARG A 55 -2.97 -18.66 7.54
C ARG A 55 -3.00 -17.68 8.71
N ALA A 56 -1.85 -17.43 9.32
CA ALA A 56 -1.75 -16.49 10.43
C ALA A 56 -2.13 -15.06 10.01
N VAL A 57 -1.67 -14.60 8.84
CA VAL A 57 -2.07 -13.30 8.28
C VAL A 57 -3.56 -13.28 7.91
N GLY A 58 -4.09 -14.34 7.31
CA GLY A 58 -5.51 -14.42 6.94
C GLY A 58 -6.44 -14.33 8.14
N ALA A 59 -6.09 -14.98 9.25
CA ALA A 59 -6.81 -14.83 10.50
C ALA A 59 -6.75 -13.40 11.05
N ALA A 60 -5.58 -12.75 10.96
CA ALA A 60 -5.42 -11.35 11.34
C ALA A 60 -6.27 -10.40 10.46
N GLN A 61 -6.33 -10.65 9.15
CA GLN A 61 -7.19 -9.89 8.23
C GLN A 61 -8.67 -10.02 8.60
N ILE A 62 -9.15 -11.23 8.90
CA ILE A 62 -10.53 -11.46 9.36
C ILE A 62 -10.80 -10.67 10.65
N VAL A 63 -9.93 -10.81 11.65
CA VAL A 63 -10.11 -10.10 12.93
C VAL A 63 -10.16 -8.59 12.74
N LEU A 64 -9.25 -8.03 11.93
CA LEU A 64 -9.24 -6.59 11.63
C LEU A 64 -10.50 -6.15 10.87
N LYS A 65 -10.95 -6.92 9.88
CA LYS A 65 -12.18 -6.64 9.12
C LYS A 65 -13.40 -6.59 10.05
N HIS A 66 -13.56 -7.59 10.91
CA HIS A 66 -14.67 -7.66 11.87
C HIS A 66 -14.56 -6.61 12.98
N ALA A 67 -13.37 -6.07 13.22
CA ALA A 67 -13.16 -4.89 14.07
C ALA A 67 -13.43 -3.56 13.34
N GLY A 68 -13.86 -3.58 12.08
CA GLY A 68 -14.24 -2.39 11.29
C GLY A 68 -13.11 -1.74 10.48
N PHE A 69 -11.97 -2.41 10.30
CA PHE A 69 -10.82 -1.87 9.56
C PHE A 69 -10.74 -2.42 8.14
N GLU A 70 -10.30 -1.60 7.18
CA GLU A 70 -10.21 -1.97 5.76
C GLU A 70 -8.93 -2.78 5.47
N VAL A 71 -9.07 -4.10 5.39
CA VAL A 71 -7.94 -5.02 5.11
C VAL A 71 -7.78 -5.40 3.64
N GLY A 72 -8.76 -5.09 2.81
CA GLY A 72 -8.86 -5.61 1.44
C GLY A 72 -9.44 -7.02 1.39
N ARG A 73 -8.92 -7.85 0.48
CA ARG A 73 -9.30 -9.25 0.34
C ARG A 73 -8.69 -10.08 1.47
N ILE A 74 -9.40 -11.13 1.91
CA ILE A 74 -8.86 -12.09 2.88
C ILE A 74 -8.05 -13.14 2.11
N ASP A 75 -6.79 -12.83 1.85
CA ASP A 75 -5.87 -13.61 1.04
C ASP A 75 -4.62 -14.07 1.81
N GLY A 76 -4.49 -13.75 3.09
CA GLY A 76 -3.32 -14.13 3.87
C GLY A 76 -2.01 -13.44 3.44
N TYR A 77 -2.06 -12.36 2.66
CA TYR A 77 -0.90 -11.52 2.39
C TYR A 77 -0.92 -10.23 3.21
N ASP A 78 0.23 -9.88 3.77
CA ASP A 78 0.39 -8.62 4.50
C ASP A 78 0.74 -7.48 3.54
N GLY A 79 -0.23 -7.13 2.69
CA GLY A 79 -0.13 -6.01 1.76
C GLY A 79 -0.48 -4.66 2.41
N ASN A 80 -0.44 -3.59 1.61
CA ASN A 80 -0.63 -2.21 2.08
C ASN A 80 -1.90 -2.01 2.90
N LEU A 81 -3.02 -2.61 2.48
CA LEU A 81 -4.29 -2.51 3.20
C LEU A 81 -4.24 -3.19 4.57
N THR A 82 -3.75 -4.43 4.62
CA THR A 82 -3.60 -5.19 5.87
C THR A 82 -2.65 -4.50 6.86
N THR A 83 -1.47 -4.07 6.38
CA THR A 83 -0.53 -3.27 7.20
C THR A 83 -1.17 -1.97 7.70
N GLY A 84 -1.97 -1.32 6.86
CA GLY A 84 -2.72 -0.13 7.21
C GLY A 84 -3.75 -0.32 8.30
N ALA A 85 -4.60 -1.32 8.13
CA ALA A 85 -5.63 -1.70 9.09
C ALA A 85 -4.99 -2.05 10.45
N LEU A 86 -3.86 -2.78 10.45
CA LEU A 86 -3.11 -3.06 11.67
C LEU A 86 -2.61 -1.78 12.35
N LEU A 87 -2.10 -0.82 11.58
CA LEU A 87 -1.64 0.47 12.13
C LEU A 87 -2.80 1.27 12.74
N GLU A 88 -3.94 1.35 12.05
CA GLU A 88 -5.14 2.05 12.54
C GLU A 88 -5.68 1.39 13.81
N TRP A 89 -5.82 0.07 13.79
CA TRP A 89 -6.24 -0.71 14.95
C TRP A 89 -5.27 -0.55 16.13
N GLY A 90 -3.97 -0.68 15.89
CA GLY A 90 -2.94 -0.56 16.93
C GLY A 90 -2.90 0.84 17.54
N THR A 91 -3.07 1.88 16.72
CA THR A 91 -3.17 3.27 17.19
C THR A 91 -4.39 3.42 18.10
N LEU A 92 -5.57 3.01 17.64
CA LEU A 92 -6.80 3.09 18.43
C LEU A 92 -6.69 2.35 19.76
N LYS A 93 -6.10 1.15 19.76
CA LYS A 93 -5.91 0.35 20.98
C LYS A 93 -4.91 0.98 21.96
N THR A 94 -3.91 1.69 21.45
CA THR A 94 -2.84 2.26 22.29
C THR A 94 -3.20 3.64 22.81
N THR A 95 -3.81 4.49 21.98
CA THR A 95 -4.07 5.91 22.31
C THR A 95 -5.53 6.19 22.66
N GLY A 96 -6.45 5.27 22.34
CA GLY A 96 -7.89 5.50 22.46
C GLY A 96 -8.48 6.40 21.36
N THR A 97 -7.66 6.81 20.38
CA THR A 97 -8.08 7.74 19.30
C THR A 97 -7.78 7.17 17.93
N ALA A 98 -8.55 7.57 16.92
CA ALA A 98 -8.27 7.22 15.53
C ALA A 98 -6.90 7.75 15.08
N LEU A 99 -6.29 7.06 14.11
CA LEU A 99 -5.05 7.50 13.48
C LEU A 99 -5.26 8.82 12.73
N VAL A 100 -4.51 9.85 13.10
CA VAL A 100 -4.47 11.13 12.41
C VAL A 100 -3.09 11.30 11.77
N LEU A 101 -3.08 11.63 10.48
CA LEU A 101 -1.86 11.79 9.69
C LEU A 101 -1.70 13.25 9.29
N ASP A 102 -0.56 13.85 9.63
CA ASP A 102 -0.22 15.19 9.14
C ASP A 102 0.04 15.14 7.63
N ARG A 103 -0.63 16.02 6.89
CA ARG A 103 -0.57 16.14 5.43
C ARG A 103 -0.13 17.53 4.99
N ARG A 104 0.33 18.38 5.92
CA ARG A 104 0.85 19.70 5.57
C ARG A 104 2.07 19.55 4.68
N GLN A 105 2.08 20.29 3.57
CA GLN A 105 3.24 20.40 2.70
C GLN A 105 4.41 21.02 3.48
N THR A 106 5.52 20.31 3.53
CA THR A 106 6.77 20.76 4.17
C THR A 106 7.92 20.90 3.17
N GLY A 107 7.80 20.28 1.99
CA GLY A 107 8.80 20.31 0.93
C GLY A 107 8.31 20.99 -0.35
N PRO A 108 9.20 21.16 -1.33
CA PRO A 108 8.84 21.73 -2.62
C PRO A 108 7.94 20.77 -3.42
N LEU A 109 7.08 21.34 -4.26
CA LEU A 109 6.42 20.60 -5.33
C LEU A 109 7.22 20.77 -6.63
N PRO A 110 7.28 19.75 -7.50
CA PRO A 110 7.97 19.87 -8.77
C PRO A 110 7.20 20.79 -9.72
N ARG A 111 7.91 21.64 -10.47
CA ARG A 111 7.28 22.57 -11.44
C ARG A 111 6.42 21.83 -12.47
N ALA A 112 6.84 20.64 -12.90
CA ALA A 112 6.09 19.84 -13.87
C ALA A 112 4.76 19.28 -13.33
N ALA A 113 4.50 19.34 -12.01
CA ALA A 113 3.22 18.91 -11.45
C ALA A 113 2.05 19.81 -11.83
N ASP A 114 2.29 21.00 -12.41
CA ASP A 114 1.24 21.86 -12.96
C ASP A 114 0.44 21.19 -14.08
N LYS A 115 0.97 20.11 -14.68
CA LYS A 115 0.29 19.24 -15.64
C LYS A 115 -0.92 18.51 -15.03
N PHE A 116 -0.94 18.30 -13.72
CA PHE A 116 -1.94 17.51 -13.02
C PHE A 116 -2.75 18.36 -12.01
N PRO A 117 -3.99 17.96 -11.71
CA PRO A 117 -4.86 18.74 -10.82
C PRO A 117 -4.30 18.78 -9.40
N THR A 118 -4.82 19.69 -8.57
CA THR A 118 -4.68 19.53 -7.12
C THR A 118 -5.54 18.35 -6.64
N GLN A 119 -5.31 17.84 -5.44
CA GLN A 119 -6.13 16.77 -4.84
C GLN A 119 -7.61 17.17 -4.80
N ALA A 120 -7.90 18.46 -4.55
CA ALA A 120 -9.26 19.00 -4.60
C ALA A 120 -9.86 19.03 -6.01
N GLY A 121 -9.04 19.19 -7.05
CA GLY A 121 -9.46 19.19 -8.46
C GLY A 121 -9.56 17.80 -9.11
N CYS A 122 -9.24 16.72 -8.38
CA CYS A 122 -9.24 15.37 -8.96
C CYS A 122 -10.62 14.93 -9.45
N VAL A 123 -11.72 15.34 -8.82
CA VAL A 123 -13.07 14.97 -9.27
C VAL A 123 -13.38 15.56 -10.64
N GLU A 124 -13.06 16.84 -10.85
CA GLU A 124 -13.26 17.49 -12.15
C GLU A 124 -12.33 16.92 -13.23
N PHE A 125 -11.08 16.62 -12.86
CA PHE A 125 -10.08 16.16 -13.81
C PHE A 125 -10.16 14.67 -14.14
N TYR A 126 -10.37 13.79 -13.15
CA TYR A 126 -10.39 12.33 -13.32
C TYR A 126 -11.81 11.72 -13.28
N GLY A 127 -12.80 12.44 -12.75
CA GLY A 127 -14.14 11.92 -12.49
C GLY A 127 -14.32 11.45 -11.04
N ASN A 128 -15.55 11.09 -10.66
CA ASN A 128 -15.83 10.58 -9.32
C ASN A 128 -15.25 9.16 -9.17
N PRO A 129 -14.56 8.85 -8.05
CA PRO A 129 -14.14 7.49 -7.77
C PRO A 129 -15.35 6.53 -7.76
N GLY A 130 -15.15 5.36 -8.38
CA GLY A 130 -16.23 4.42 -8.69
C GLY A 130 -16.41 4.30 -10.21
N PRO A 131 -17.65 4.25 -10.73
CA PRO A 131 -17.91 4.00 -12.15
C PRO A 131 -17.21 4.98 -13.12
N ASP A 132 -17.20 6.29 -12.82
CA ASP A 132 -16.61 7.31 -13.71
C ASP A 132 -15.12 7.04 -13.94
N VAL A 133 -14.37 6.82 -12.86
CA VAL A 133 -12.93 6.49 -12.92
C VAL A 133 -12.73 5.09 -13.51
N ALA A 134 -13.50 4.09 -13.08
CA ALA A 134 -13.34 2.70 -13.52
C ALA A 134 -13.46 2.56 -15.05
N SER A 135 -14.35 3.33 -15.67
CA SER A 135 -14.54 3.37 -17.13
C SER A 135 -13.37 3.98 -17.92
N GLN A 136 -12.44 4.66 -17.24
CA GLN A 136 -11.30 5.36 -17.83
C GLN A 136 -9.94 4.76 -17.42
N LEU A 137 -9.94 3.62 -16.72
CA LEU A 137 -8.72 2.89 -16.40
C LEU A 137 -8.19 2.15 -17.63
N VAL A 138 -6.88 2.21 -17.82
CA VAL A 138 -6.16 1.48 -18.86
C VAL A 138 -5.07 0.60 -18.25
N MET A 139 -4.76 -0.50 -18.92
CA MET A 139 -3.60 -1.31 -18.57
C MET A 139 -2.33 -0.67 -19.13
N VAL A 140 -1.40 -0.33 -18.23
CA VAL A 140 -0.07 0.15 -18.55
C VAL A 140 0.89 -1.03 -18.46
N GLU A 141 1.47 -1.45 -19.58
CA GLU A 141 2.49 -2.49 -19.64
C GLU A 141 3.83 -1.96 -19.13
N PHE A 142 4.50 -2.66 -18.24
CA PHE A 142 5.77 -2.19 -17.69
C PHE A 142 6.91 -2.35 -18.69
N PRO A 143 7.89 -1.43 -18.71
CA PRO A 143 9.09 -1.59 -19.53
C PRO A 143 10.03 -2.70 -19.02
N TYR A 144 9.74 -3.26 -17.85
CA TYR A 144 10.41 -4.41 -17.24
C TYR A 144 9.45 -5.12 -16.28
N GLU A 145 9.65 -6.42 -16.08
CA GLU A 145 8.86 -7.19 -15.12
C GLU A 145 9.09 -6.68 -13.69
N MET A 146 7.99 -6.39 -12.98
CA MET A 146 8.00 -5.99 -11.58
C MET A 146 7.58 -7.16 -10.70
N ARG A 147 8.03 -7.17 -9.44
CA ARG A 147 7.61 -8.13 -8.43
C ARG A 147 6.51 -7.53 -7.57
N ILE A 148 5.58 -8.35 -7.07
CA ILE A 148 4.58 -7.89 -6.11
C ILE A 148 5.24 -7.73 -4.73
N ASP A 149 5.08 -6.57 -4.10
CA ASP A 149 5.81 -6.23 -2.86
C ASP A 149 5.55 -7.22 -1.71
N TYR A 150 4.28 -7.60 -1.54
CA TYR A 150 3.81 -8.52 -0.50
C TYR A 150 3.86 -10.00 -0.90
N ASP A 151 4.18 -10.31 -2.16
CA ASP A 151 4.50 -11.66 -2.63
C ASP A 151 5.56 -11.60 -3.75
N ARG A 152 6.82 -11.63 -3.36
CA ARG A 152 7.96 -11.46 -4.28
C ARG A 152 8.15 -12.63 -5.24
N SER A 153 7.46 -13.75 -5.04
CA SER A 153 7.43 -14.86 -6.00
C SER A 153 6.54 -14.54 -7.19
N GLN A 154 5.54 -13.67 -6.99
CA GLN A 154 4.67 -13.19 -8.05
C GLN A 154 5.28 -12.01 -8.78
N LYS A 155 5.06 -12.03 -10.09
CA LYS A 155 5.50 -11.02 -11.02
C LYS A 155 4.30 -10.40 -11.69
N SER A 156 4.41 -9.12 -12.02
CA SER A 156 3.45 -8.42 -12.86
C SER A 156 4.19 -7.75 -14.00
N THR A 157 3.57 -7.79 -15.17
CA THR A 157 4.02 -7.06 -16.36
C THR A 157 3.18 -5.82 -16.62
N ARG A 158 2.15 -5.55 -15.81
CA ARG A 158 1.20 -4.46 -16.06
C ARG A 158 0.48 -3.96 -14.81
N ALA A 159 -0.04 -2.73 -14.85
CA ALA A 159 -0.91 -2.17 -13.82
C ALA A 159 -2.03 -1.31 -14.40
N GLN A 160 -3.06 -1.06 -13.59
CA GLN A 160 -4.17 -0.17 -13.94
C GLN A 160 -3.88 1.25 -13.48
N LEU A 161 -3.94 2.20 -14.41
CA LEU A 161 -3.89 3.64 -14.14
C LEU A 161 -4.96 4.37 -14.95
N HIS A 162 -5.30 5.59 -14.55
CA HIS A 162 -6.20 6.44 -15.30
C HIS A 162 -5.57 6.84 -16.64
N MET A 163 -6.33 6.78 -17.74
CA MET A 163 -5.81 7.07 -19.09
C MET A 163 -5.10 8.43 -19.20
N LYS A 164 -5.56 9.43 -18.46
CA LYS A 164 -4.99 10.80 -18.39
C LYS A 164 -3.58 10.88 -17.81
N CYS A 165 -3.13 9.92 -16.98
CA CYS A 165 -1.77 9.90 -16.44
C CYS A 165 -0.94 8.68 -16.89
N ALA A 166 -1.57 7.67 -17.50
CA ALA A 166 -0.93 6.44 -17.95
C ALA A 166 0.31 6.67 -18.84
N GLY A 167 0.21 7.57 -19.83
CA GLY A 167 1.34 7.88 -20.72
C GLY A 167 2.53 8.53 -20.01
N SER A 168 2.26 9.39 -19.00
CA SER A 168 3.31 10.01 -18.18
C SER A 168 3.99 8.98 -17.27
N ALA A 169 3.21 8.07 -16.64
CA ALA A 169 3.77 6.97 -15.86
C ALA A 169 4.66 6.06 -16.71
N MET A 170 4.23 5.70 -17.92
CA MET A 170 5.03 4.89 -18.84
C MET A 170 6.37 5.56 -19.17
N ALA A 171 6.35 6.86 -19.51
CA ALA A 171 7.56 7.61 -19.83
C ALA A 171 8.54 7.65 -18.63
N ALA A 172 8.02 7.87 -17.42
CA ALA A 172 8.81 7.82 -16.20
C ALA A 172 9.45 6.45 -15.97
N LEU A 173 8.69 5.35 -16.09
CA LEU A 173 9.22 4.00 -15.90
C LEU A 173 10.28 3.63 -16.94
N VAL A 174 10.12 4.04 -18.20
CA VAL A 174 11.12 3.82 -19.27
C VAL A 174 12.41 4.55 -18.94
N GLU A 175 12.31 5.80 -18.47
CA GLU A 175 13.48 6.59 -18.08
C GLU A 175 14.15 6.04 -16.83
N ILE A 176 13.37 5.61 -15.82
CA ILE A 176 13.86 4.91 -14.63
C ILE A 176 14.60 3.63 -15.03
N HIS A 177 14.05 2.84 -15.95
CA HIS A 177 14.71 1.64 -16.44
C HIS A 177 16.05 1.96 -17.12
N ARG A 178 16.08 2.98 -17.98
CA ARG A 178 17.32 3.45 -18.63
C ARG A 178 18.33 3.97 -17.61
N ALA A 179 17.88 4.65 -16.57
CA ALA A 179 18.72 5.30 -15.57
C ALA A 179 19.39 4.33 -14.60
N TYR A 180 18.71 3.25 -14.23
CA TYR A 180 19.15 2.30 -13.21
C TYR A 180 19.57 0.95 -13.80
N GLY A 181 18.88 0.48 -14.85
CA GLY A 181 18.98 -0.90 -15.32
C GLY A 181 18.31 -1.89 -14.36
N ILE A 182 17.93 -3.07 -14.87
CA ILE A 182 17.13 -4.03 -14.10
C ILE A 182 17.84 -4.59 -12.85
N GLY A 183 19.17 -4.76 -12.90
CA GLY A 183 19.94 -5.25 -11.75
C GLY A 183 19.84 -4.30 -10.57
N GLU A 184 19.98 -3.00 -10.83
CA GLU A 184 19.95 -1.98 -9.79
C GLU A 184 18.53 -1.73 -9.27
N LEU A 185 17.53 -1.74 -10.15
CA LEU A 185 16.13 -1.67 -9.73
C LEU A 185 15.78 -2.79 -8.74
N ARG A 186 16.26 -4.01 -9.00
CA ARG A 186 16.05 -5.16 -8.11
C ARG A 186 16.82 -5.03 -6.80
N ARG A 187 18.07 -4.54 -6.85
CA ARG A 187 18.90 -4.32 -5.65
C ARG A 187 18.26 -3.28 -4.73
N LEU A 188 17.77 -2.18 -5.30
CA LEU A 188 17.16 -1.08 -4.57
C LEU A 188 15.69 -1.34 -4.19
N GLY A 189 15.07 -2.39 -4.75
CA GLY A 189 13.66 -2.71 -4.54
C GLY A 189 12.70 -1.75 -5.26
N LEU A 190 13.16 -1.05 -6.30
CA LEU A 190 12.33 -0.15 -7.11
C LEU A 190 11.38 -0.91 -8.05
N ASP A 191 11.63 -2.21 -8.26
CA ASP A 191 10.75 -3.11 -9.01
C ASP A 191 9.64 -3.75 -8.15
N LEU A 192 9.56 -3.41 -6.85
CA LEU A 192 8.53 -3.92 -5.94
C LEU A 192 7.26 -3.07 -6.03
N ASN A 193 6.29 -3.53 -6.81
CA ASN A 193 4.98 -2.89 -6.94
C ASN A 193 4.12 -3.17 -5.69
N ALA A 194 3.76 -2.11 -4.96
CA ALA A 194 2.94 -2.21 -3.76
C ALA A 194 1.48 -1.77 -3.97
N GLY A 195 1.13 -1.25 -5.15
CA GLY A 195 -0.26 -0.99 -5.53
C GLY A 195 -0.44 0.21 -6.46
N THR A 196 -1.46 0.15 -7.32
CA THR A 196 -1.90 1.23 -8.22
C THR A 196 -3.38 1.54 -7.98
N TYR A 197 -4.29 1.35 -8.93
CA TYR A 197 -5.71 1.63 -8.72
C TYR A 197 -6.29 0.80 -7.56
N ASN A 198 -7.01 1.49 -6.66
CA ASN A 198 -7.80 0.87 -5.61
C ASN A 198 -8.91 1.84 -5.17
N HIS A 199 -10.17 1.43 -5.34
CA HIS A 199 -11.34 2.23 -4.99
C HIS A 199 -11.56 2.27 -3.47
N ARG A 200 -10.84 3.17 -2.78
CA ARG A 200 -10.87 3.30 -1.32
C ARG A 200 -10.79 4.73 -0.83
N ARG A 201 -11.30 4.96 0.38
CA ARG A 201 -11.12 6.23 1.10
C ARG A 201 -9.70 6.36 1.65
N MET A 202 -9.32 7.58 2.01
CA MET A 202 -8.10 7.82 2.76
C MET A 202 -8.27 7.31 4.20
N ARG A 203 -7.21 6.74 4.76
CA ARG A 203 -7.17 6.33 6.17
C ARG A 203 -7.43 7.52 7.09
N GLY A 204 -8.25 7.30 8.12
CA GLY A 204 -8.64 8.33 9.08
C GLY A 204 -9.46 9.50 8.51
N GLY A 205 -10.13 9.35 7.35
CA GLY A 205 -10.92 10.44 6.78
C GLY A 205 -11.95 10.01 5.73
N THR A 206 -12.73 10.98 5.25
CA THR A 206 -13.79 10.77 4.25
C THR A 206 -13.37 11.14 2.83
N ALA A 207 -12.20 11.72 2.63
CA ALA A 207 -11.68 12.01 1.30
C ALA A 207 -11.32 10.72 0.55
N TRP A 208 -11.43 10.74 -0.78
CA TRP A 208 -10.98 9.64 -1.62
C TRP A 208 -9.46 9.59 -1.71
N SER A 209 -8.89 8.38 -1.71
CA SER A 209 -7.46 8.18 -1.95
C SER A 209 -7.08 8.53 -3.38
N MET A 210 -5.85 8.98 -3.63
CA MET A 210 -5.35 9.18 -5.00
C MET A 210 -5.31 7.86 -5.81
N HIS A 211 -5.18 6.72 -5.12
CA HIS A 211 -5.37 5.40 -5.74
C HIS A 211 -6.79 5.17 -6.27
N ALA A 212 -7.80 5.80 -5.67
CA ALA A 212 -9.20 5.66 -6.10
C ALA A 212 -9.52 6.46 -7.36
N TYR A 213 -8.65 7.39 -7.75
CA TYR A 213 -8.69 8.07 -9.04
C TYR A 213 -7.83 7.38 -10.11
N GLY A 214 -7.10 6.30 -9.76
CA GLY A 214 -6.16 5.64 -10.65
C GLY A 214 -4.93 6.48 -10.97
N CYS A 215 -4.61 7.49 -10.15
CA CYS A 215 -3.53 8.45 -10.39
C CYS A 215 -2.39 8.35 -9.37
N ALA A 216 -2.26 7.23 -8.68
CA ALA A 216 -1.21 6.98 -7.68
C ALA A 216 -0.56 5.62 -7.82
N TRP A 217 0.68 5.51 -7.34
CA TRP A 217 1.46 4.28 -7.33
C TRP A 217 2.34 4.21 -6.08
N ASP A 218 2.26 3.08 -5.37
CA ASP A 218 3.13 2.74 -4.24
C ASP A 218 4.23 1.74 -4.64
N PHE A 219 5.45 1.94 -4.13
CA PHE A 219 6.62 1.07 -4.36
C PHE A 219 7.28 0.67 -3.03
N ASN A 220 7.65 -0.61 -2.88
CA ASN A 220 8.39 -1.15 -1.71
C ASN A 220 7.85 -0.62 -0.38
N ALA A 221 6.62 -0.96 -0.03
CA ALA A 221 5.86 -0.26 1.00
C ALA A 221 6.37 -0.53 2.42
N LYS A 222 6.84 -1.75 2.69
CA LYS A 222 7.21 -2.17 4.04
C LYS A 222 8.21 -1.21 4.74
N PRO A 223 9.34 -0.79 4.12
CA PRO A 223 10.25 0.19 4.71
C PRO A 223 9.85 1.66 4.48
N ASN A 224 8.86 1.95 3.62
CA ASN A 224 8.58 3.29 3.11
C ASN A 224 7.13 3.77 3.37
N GLY A 225 6.38 3.03 4.18
CA GLY A 225 4.93 3.17 4.30
C GLY A 225 4.46 4.48 4.92
N LEU A 226 3.15 4.51 5.20
CA LEU A 226 2.37 5.69 5.54
C LEU A 226 2.96 6.60 6.63
N THR A 227 3.66 6.04 7.62
CA THR A 227 4.25 6.77 8.76
C THR A 227 5.77 6.83 8.71
N ALA A 228 6.41 6.18 7.74
CA ALA A 228 7.86 6.18 7.61
C ALA A 228 8.35 7.60 7.30
N ARG A 229 9.38 8.05 8.02
CA ARG A 229 10.03 9.35 7.87
C ARG A 229 11.53 9.16 7.74
N CYS A 230 12.25 10.15 7.23
CA CYS A 230 13.70 10.15 7.34
C CYS A 230 14.15 10.23 8.80
N PRO A 231 15.28 9.60 9.16
CA PRO A 231 16.17 8.82 8.30
C PRO A 231 15.77 7.35 8.10
N ASP A 232 14.67 6.89 8.70
CA ASP A 232 14.28 5.47 8.72
C ASP A 232 13.65 4.97 7.42
N ALA A 233 13.03 5.86 6.64
CA ALA A 233 12.46 5.53 5.35
C ALA A 233 13.55 5.25 4.32
N LEU A 234 13.62 4.01 3.82
CA LEU A 234 14.64 3.55 2.88
C LEU A 234 14.79 4.49 1.67
N PHE A 235 13.66 4.87 1.07
CA PHE A 235 13.60 5.69 -0.15
C PHE A 235 14.03 7.13 0.05
N CYS A 236 14.31 7.58 1.27
CA CYS A 236 14.88 8.90 1.46
C CYS A 236 16.40 8.94 1.41
N GLY A 237 17.05 7.78 1.22
CA GLY A 237 18.47 7.69 0.93
C GLY A 237 18.86 8.28 -0.44
N PRO A 238 20.14 8.66 -0.62
CA PRO A 238 20.62 9.33 -1.84
C PRO A 238 20.48 8.48 -3.12
N GLU A 239 20.55 7.15 -3.03
CA GLU A 239 20.41 6.23 -4.16
C GLU A 239 19.03 6.34 -4.86
N TYR A 240 18.01 6.81 -4.13
CA TYR A 240 16.64 6.96 -4.59
C TYR A 240 16.33 8.36 -5.13
N LYS A 241 17.29 9.29 -5.04
CA LYS A 241 17.09 10.67 -5.48
C LYS A 241 16.67 10.73 -6.95
N LYS A 242 17.40 10.02 -7.82
CA LYS A 242 17.13 10.02 -9.26
C LYS A 242 15.77 9.40 -9.61
N PHE A 243 15.33 8.37 -8.88
CA PHE A 243 14.01 7.77 -9.05
C PHE A 243 12.89 8.80 -8.89
N PHE A 244 12.90 9.56 -7.80
CA PHE A 244 11.91 10.62 -7.59
C PHE A 244 12.11 11.82 -8.50
N ASP A 245 13.35 12.21 -8.80
CA ASP A 245 13.61 13.30 -9.77
C ASP A 245 12.97 12.99 -11.12
N ILE A 246 13.02 11.73 -11.58
CA ILE A 246 12.40 11.30 -12.84
C ILE A 246 10.87 11.38 -12.73
N TRP A 247 10.26 10.78 -11.70
CA TRP A 247 8.81 10.89 -11.49
C TRP A 247 8.33 12.34 -11.48
N GLU A 248 9.05 13.20 -10.77
CA GLU A 248 8.78 14.63 -10.65
C GLU A 248 8.96 15.38 -11.98
N ALA A 249 9.96 15.03 -12.79
CA ALA A 249 10.12 15.57 -14.14
C ALA A 249 8.95 15.21 -15.07
N HIS A 250 8.31 14.05 -14.84
CA HIS A 250 7.10 13.61 -15.55
C HIS A 250 5.79 14.13 -14.92
N GLY A 251 5.89 14.98 -13.90
CA GLY A 251 4.79 15.69 -13.24
C GLY A 251 4.22 15.02 -11.99
N TRP A 252 4.77 13.88 -11.56
CA TRP A 252 4.27 13.17 -10.38
C TRP A 252 4.85 13.75 -9.10
N VAL A 253 4.04 13.85 -8.06
CA VAL A 253 4.45 14.33 -6.74
C VAL A 253 4.83 13.12 -5.87
N SER A 254 6.04 13.14 -5.30
CA SER A 254 6.43 12.24 -4.20
C SER A 254 5.91 12.77 -2.87
N LEU A 255 5.08 12.01 -2.15
CA LEU A 255 4.65 12.42 -0.81
C LEU A 255 5.81 12.45 0.19
N GLY A 256 6.78 11.53 0.03
CA GLY A 256 8.01 11.53 0.80
C GLY A 256 8.73 12.89 0.77
N ARG A 257 8.87 13.48 -0.42
CA ARG A 257 9.48 14.82 -0.59
C ARG A 257 8.55 15.96 -0.22
N ALA A 258 7.27 15.89 -0.58
CA ALA A 258 6.32 16.99 -0.40
C ALA A 258 5.87 17.17 1.06
N ILE A 259 5.69 16.09 1.82
CA ILE A 259 5.17 16.11 3.21
C ILE A 259 6.05 15.38 4.22
N GLY A 260 7.20 14.82 3.80
CA GLY A 260 8.17 14.19 4.69
C GLY A 260 7.75 12.81 5.22
N ARG A 261 6.79 12.13 4.58
CA ARG A 261 6.31 10.78 4.92
C ARG A 261 5.65 10.11 3.73
N ASP A 262 5.32 8.82 3.86
CA ASP A 262 4.69 8.04 2.78
C ASP A 262 5.61 7.95 1.55
N TRP A 263 6.86 7.60 1.81
CA TRP A 263 7.95 7.59 0.82
C TRP A 263 7.74 6.58 -0.30
N MET A 264 6.87 5.58 -0.11
CA MET A 264 6.49 4.65 -1.17
C MET A 264 5.69 5.31 -2.31
N HIS A 265 5.07 6.46 -2.04
CA HIS A 265 3.97 6.98 -2.82
C HIS A 265 4.39 8.07 -3.81
N VAL A 266 3.94 7.90 -5.06
CA VAL A 266 3.89 8.97 -6.07
C VAL A 266 2.46 9.15 -6.58
N GLN A 267 2.08 10.39 -6.85
CA GLN A 267 0.75 10.73 -7.39
C GLN A 267 0.81 11.77 -8.52
N ALA A 268 0.00 11.56 -9.56
CA ALA A 268 -0.31 12.56 -10.57
C ALA A 268 -1.39 13.52 -10.06
N ALA A 269 -1.13 14.16 -8.92
CA ALA A 269 -1.95 15.24 -8.36
C ALA A 269 -1.10 16.06 -7.37
N ARG A 270 -1.30 17.37 -7.33
CA ARG A 270 -0.67 18.28 -6.36
C ARG A 270 -1.43 18.27 -5.04
N ILE A 271 -0.73 18.45 -3.92
CA ILE A 271 -1.32 18.49 -2.57
C ILE A 271 -2.19 19.76 -2.42
#